data_AF-A0A926VC68-F1
#
_entry.id   AF-A0A926VC68-F1
#
_cell.length_a   1.000
_cell.length_b   1.000
_cell.length_c   1.000
_cell.angle_alpha   90.00
_cell.angle_beta   90.00
_cell.angle_gamma   90.00
#
_symmetry.space_group_name_H-M   'P 1'
#
loop_
_entity.id
_entity.type
_entity.pdbx_description
1 polymer ?
#
loop_
_entity_poly.entity_id
_entity_poly.type
_entity_poly.pdbx_seq_one_letter_code
_entity_poly.pdbx_strand_id
1 'polypeptide(L)' 'MSPVNLLPGAIEELIATVTDTHRLTKADRYGMMAAILDESTTDEQRGCLDRLIRSLVKGRIQVADELSIVM' A
#
# COMPACT_ATOMS: atom_id res chain seq x y z
N MET A 1 6.64 -25.33 -2.64
CA MET A 1 7.50 -24.23 -2.17
C MET A 1 6.57 -23.23 -1.49
N SER A 2 6.86 -22.82 -0.25
CA SER A 2 6.06 -21.78 0.40
C SER A 2 6.33 -20.44 -0.29
N PRO A 3 5.32 -19.66 -0.67
CA PRO A 3 5.53 -18.38 -1.32
C PRO A 3 6.31 -17.45 -0.37
N VAL A 4 7.32 -16.78 -0.90
CA VAL A 4 8.13 -15.82 -0.15
C VAL A 4 7.31 -14.55 0.00
N ASN A 5 7.04 -14.13 1.23
CA ASN A 5 6.38 -12.85 1.50
C ASN A 5 7.38 -11.72 1.22
N LEU A 6 7.10 -10.94 0.17
CA LEU A 6 7.97 -9.87 -0.27
C LEU A 6 7.82 -8.62 0.60
N LEU A 7 6.70 -8.49 1.30
CA LEU A 7 6.29 -7.29 2.04
C LEU A 7 5.64 -7.62 3.39
N PRO A 8 6.36 -8.29 4.31
CA PRO A 8 5.80 -8.65 5.60
C PRO A 8 5.46 -7.40 6.42
N GLY A 9 4.18 -7.21 6.76
CA GLY A 9 3.71 -6.10 7.59
C GLY A 9 3.60 -4.74 6.88
N ALA A 10 4.10 -4.63 5.65
CA ALA A 10 4.19 -3.35 4.95
C ALA A 10 2.82 -2.84 4.46
N ILE A 11 1.88 -3.75 4.18
CA ILE A 11 0.52 -3.38 3.77
C ILE A 11 -0.22 -2.72 4.94
N GLU A 12 -0.10 -3.30 6.14
CA GLU A 12 -0.70 -2.79 7.37
C GLU A 12 -0.15 -1.41 7.74
N GLU A 13 1.17 -1.24 7.68
CA GLU A 13 1.84 0.04 7.94
C GLU A 13 1.45 1.11 6.91
N LEU A 14 1.35 0.74 5.64
CA LEU A 14 0.92 1.63 4.57
C LEU A 14 -0.53 2.08 4.78
N ILE A 15 -1.44 1.17 5.13
CA ILE A 15 -2.85 1.52 5.40
C ILE A 15 -2.95 2.46 6.60
N ALA A 16 -2.22 2.17 7.69
CA ALA A 16 -2.19 3.04 8.87
C ALA A 16 -1.72 4.46 8.49
N THR A 17 -0.58 4.54 7.81
CA THR A 17 0.01 5.81 7.36
C THR A 17 -0.92 6.60 6.45
N VAL A 18 -1.53 5.96 5.45
CA VAL A 18 -2.46 6.66 4.54
C VAL A 18 -3.76 7.06 5.23
N THR A 19 -4.21 6.28 6.21
CA THR A 19 -5.41 6.62 7.01
C THR A 19 -5.16 7.89 7.83
N ASP A 20 -3.99 8.01 8.44
CA ASP A 20 -3.65 9.16 9.28
C ASP A 20 -3.31 10.41 8.46
N THR A 21 -2.61 10.24 7.34
CA THR A 21 -2.09 11.38 6.55
C THR A 21 -3.00 11.80 5.41
N HIS A 22 -3.91 10.93 4.97
CA HIS A 22 -4.65 11.06 3.71
C HIS A 22 -3.76 11.32 2.48
N ARG A 23 -2.49 10.91 2.55
CA ARG A 23 -1.49 11.10 1.51
C ARG A 23 -0.91 9.76 1.12
N LEU A 24 -0.50 9.65 -0.13
CA LEU A 24 0.11 8.46 -0.68
C LEU A 24 1.36 8.86 -1.43
N THR A 25 2.52 8.45 -0.90
CA THR A 25 3.83 8.80 -1.44
C THR A 25 4.18 7.98 -2.68
N LYS A 26 5.26 8.34 -3.35
CA LYS A 26 5.79 7.51 -4.44
C LYS A 26 6.27 6.14 -3.95
N ALA A 27 6.82 6.07 -2.73
CA ALA A 27 7.22 4.81 -2.11
C ALA A 27 6.02 3.90 -1.85
N ASP A 28 4.94 4.44 -1.28
CA ASP A 28 3.71 3.69 -1.01
C ASP A 28 3.09 3.11 -2.29
N ARG A 29 3.13 3.87 -3.41
CA ARG A 29 2.67 3.37 -4.72
C ARG A 29 3.47 2.16 -5.19
N TYR A 30 4.78 2.17 -5.01
CA TYR A 30 5.60 1.01 -5.35
C TYR A 30 5.39 -0.16 -4.38
N GLY A 31 5.19 0.12 -3.09
CA GLY A 31 4.80 -0.89 -2.10
C GLY A 31 3.47 -1.57 -2.47
N MET A 32 2.45 -0.79 -2.85
CA MET A 32 1.18 -1.34 -3.36
C MET A 32 1.39 -2.17 -4.63
N MET A 33 2.20 -1.70 -5.58
CA MET A 33 2.47 -2.45 -6.81
C MET A 33 3.13 -3.80 -6.50
N ALA A 34 4.10 -3.83 -5.60
CA ALA A 34 4.73 -5.07 -5.16
C ALA A 34 3.72 -5.99 -4.43
N ALA A 35 2.86 -5.45 -3.56
CA ALA A 35 1.83 -6.22 -2.87
C ALA A 35 0.77 -6.82 -3.81
N ILE A 36 0.41 -6.10 -4.88
CA ILE A 36 -0.51 -6.57 -5.93
C ILE A 36 0.09 -7.75 -6.71
N LEU A 37 1.41 -7.73 -6.92
CA LEU A 37 2.13 -8.77 -7.65
C LEU A 37 2.59 -9.93 -6.76
N ASP A 38 2.42 -9.82 -5.43
CA ASP A 38 2.81 -10.83 -4.46
C ASP A 38 1.71 -11.90 -4.31
N GLU A 39 2.04 -13.15 -4.66
CA GLU A 39 1.15 -14.31 -4.55
C GLU A 39 0.89 -14.73 -3.09
N SER A 40 1.71 -14.27 -2.14
CA SER A 40 1.54 -14.53 -0.71
C SER A 40 0.55 -13.60 -0.01
N THR A 41 0.10 -12.53 -0.69
CA THR A 41 -0.86 -11.55 -0.14
C THR A 41 -2.19 -12.22 0.16
N THR A 42 -2.66 -12.08 1.41
CA THR A 42 -3.92 -12.68 1.87
C THR A 42 -5.15 -11.96 1.30
N ASP A 43 -6.32 -12.62 1.31
CA ASP A 43 -7.57 -11.99 0.87
C ASP A 43 -7.95 -10.75 1.71
N GLU A 44 -7.59 -10.75 2.99
CA GLU A 44 -7.80 -9.59 3.87
C GLU A 44 -6.94 -8.40 3.42
N GLN A 45 -5.65 -8.64 3.17
CA GLN A 45 -4.72 -7.63 2.67
C GLN A 45 -5.14 -7.11 1.28
N ARG A 46 -5.60 -7.99 0.39
CA ARG A 46 -6.19 -7.61 -0.91
C ARG A 46 -7.41 -6.72 -0.74
N GLY A 47 -8.33 -7.09 0.16
CA GLY A 47 -9.50 -6.28 0.46
C GLY A 47 -9.15 -4.89 1.01
N CYS A 48 -8.07 -4.78 1.79
CA CYS A 48 -7.55 -3.49 2.23
C CYS A 48 -6.98 -2.65 1.07
N LEU A 49 -6.18 -3.26 0.19
CA LEU A 49 -5.64 -2.63 -1.02
C LEU A 49 -6.76 -2.12 -1.92
N ASP A 50 -7.80 -2.91 -2.15
CA ASP A 50 -8.96 -2.51 -2.96
C ASP A 50 -9.68 -1.28 -2.39
N ARG A 51 -9.84 -1.22 -1.05
CA ARG A 51 -10.42 -0.05 -0.38
C ARG A 51 -9.56 1.20 -0.54
N LEU A 52 -8.24 1.02 -0.50
CA LEU A 52 -7.27 2.09 -0.67
C LEU A 52 -7.28 2.63 -2.11
N ILE A 53 -7.22 1.74 -3.10
CA ILE A 53 -7.33 2.07 -4.53
C ILE A 53 -8.65 2.78 -4.79
N ARG A 54 -9.75 2.30 -4.24
CA ARG A 54 -11.06 2.95 -4.39
C ARG A 54 -11.08 4.35 -3.80
N SER A 55 -10.44 4.58 -2.66
CA SER A 55 -10.34 5.90 -2.04
C SER A 55 -9.47 6.85 -2.87
N LEU A 56 -8.38 6.34 -3.45
CA LEU A 56 -7.52 7.07 -4.37
C LEU A 56 -8.26 7.48 -5.64
N VAL A 57 -8.94 6.54 -6.30
CA VAL A 57 -9.75 6.80 -7.52
C VAL A 57 -10.88 7.80 -7.26
N LYS A 58 -11.43 7.84 -6.04
CA LYS A 58 -12.43 8.83 -5.62
C LYS A 58 -11.83 10.20 -5.26
N GLY A 59 -10.51 10.39 -5.37
CA GLY A 59 -9.84 11.63 -5.01
C GLY A 59 -9.83 11.94 -3.50
N ARG A 60 -10.05 10.93 -2.65
CA ARG A 60 -10.05 11.10 -1.18
C ARG A 60 -8.66 11.05 -0.56
N ILE A 61 -7.66 10.69 -1.37
CA ILE A 61 -6.26 10.55 -0.96
C ILE A 61 -5.44 11.39 -1.92
N GLN A 62 -4.57 12.23 -1.36
CA GLN A 62 -3.66 13.06 -2.14
C GLN A 62 -2.44 12.25 -2.58
N VAL A 63 -2.12 12.26 -3.87
CA VAL A 63 -0.87 11.68 -4.36
C VAL A 63 0.26 12.69 -4.15
N ALA A 64 1.25 12.30 -3.36
CA ALA A 64 2.48 13.05 -3.18
C ALA A 64 3.58 12.44 -4.05
N ASP A 65 4.36 13.30 -4.71
CA ASP A 65 5.57 12.89 -5.45
C ASP A 65 6.82 12.80 -4.57
N GLU A 66 6.62 12.95 -3.26
CA GLU A 66 7.63 12.67 -2.25
C GLU A 66 8.06 11.20 -2.36
N LEU A 67 9.37 10.97 -2.45
CA LEU A 67 9.94 9.70 -2.06
C LEU A 67 9.90 9.68 -0.53
N SER A 68 9.27 8.68 0.06
CA SER A 68 9.46 8.42 1.50
C SER A 68 10.91 7.97 1.66
N ILE A 69 11.79 8.91 1.99
CA ILE A 69 13.19 8.65 2.27
C ILE A 69 13.28 8.52 3.79
N VAL A 70 13.60 7.33 4.27
CA VAL A 70 14.05 7.18 5.65
C VAL A 70 15.41 7.88 5.74
N MET A 71 15.49 8.90 6.61
CA MET A 71 16.75 9.52 7.01
C MET A 71 17.29 8.83 8.26
#